data_AF-A0A2N9Y100-F1
#
_entry.id   AF-A0A2N9Y100-F1
#
_cell.length_a   1.000
_cell.length_b   1.000
_cell.length_c   1.000
_cell.angle_alpha   90.00
_cell.angle_beta   90.00
_cell.angle_gamma   90.00
#
_symmetry.space_group_name_H-M   'P 1'
#
loop_
_entity.id
_entity.type
_entity.pdbx_description
1 polymer ?
#
loop_
_entity_poly.entity_id
_entity_poly.type
_entity_poly.pdbx_seq_one_letter_code
_entity_poly.pdbx_strand_id
1 'polypeptide(L)'
;MYVGESHECVAAVKHFAKAPQTTIWKKGARVKGNNSIRPGTAIATFDSRGKYHGHAAIYINQTARGINVYDQWKGQPLQTRELEFRGWGYVSNDGDQFYVIE
;
A
#
# COMPACT_ATOMS: atom_id res chain seq x y z
N MET A 1 -14.76 -6.38 -9.32
CA MET A 1 -13.77 -7.17 -10.08
C MET A 1 -12.59 -7.43 -9.18
N TYR A 2 -12.07 -8.66 -9.12
CA TYR A 2 -10.82 -8.98 -8.43
C TYR A 2 -9.68 -9.01 -9.44
N VAL A 3 -8.49 -8.56 -9.01
CA VAL A 3 -7.29 -8.49 -9.83
C VAL A 3 -6.20 -9.38 -9.24
N GLY A 4 -5.58 -10.19 -10.11
CA GLY A 4 -4.41 -11.04 -9.82
C GLY A 4 -4.71 -12.41 -9.20
N GLU A 5 -3.65 -13.21 -9.03
CA GLU A 5 -3.64 -14.66 -8.77
C GLU A 5 -4.30 -15.13 -7.46
N SER A 6 -4.46 -14.26 -6.45
CA SER A 6 -4.88 -14.69 -5.09
C SER A 6 -6.05 -13.88 -4.49
N HIS A 7 -6.67 -12.98 -5.26
CA HIS A 7 -7.66 -12.01 -4.75
C HIS A 7 -7.17 -11.11 -3.59
N GLU A 8 -5.87 -11.10 -3.34
CA GLU A 8 -5.23 -10.37 -2.24
C GLU A 8 -4.65 -9.02 -2.71
N CYS A 9 -4.35 -8.16 -1.75
CA CYS A 9 -3.82 -6.81 -1.96
C CYS A 9 -2.52 -6.80 -2.81
N VAL A 10 -1.64 -7.77 -2.57
CA VAL A 10 -0.40 -7.99 -3.31
C VAL A 10 -0.64 -8.26 -4.79
N ALA A 11 -1.72 -8.99 -5.12
CA ALA A 11 -1.99 -9.42 -6.48
C ALA A 11 -2.40 -8.22 -7.36
N ALA A 12 -3.17 -7.28 -6.81
CA ALA A 12 -3.49 -6.01 -7.45
C ALA A 12 -2.22 -5.16 -7.65
N VAL A 13 -1.37 -5.03 -6.63
CA VAL A 13 -0.13 -4.24 -6.73
C VAL A 13 0.84 -4.82 -7.77
N LYS A 14 1.06 -6.14 -7.78
CA LYS A 14 1.87 -6.81 -8.80
C LYS A 14 1.33 -6.56 -10.21
N HIS A 15 0.01 -6.59 -10.39
CA HIS A 15 -0.61 -6.41 -11.70
C HIS A 15 -0.52 -4.96 -12.20
N PHE A 16 -0.90 -3.98 -11.39
CA PHE A 16 -0.99 -2.59 -11.82
C PHE A 16 0.34 -1.84 -11.77
N ALA A 17 1.15 -2.07 -10.73
CA ALA A 17 2.43 -1.40 -10.58
C ALA A 17 3.59 -2.20 -11.20
N LYS A 18 3.30 -3.35 -11.83
CA LYS A 18 4.31 -4.31 -12.32
C LYS A 18 5.33 -4.70 -11.24
N ALA A 19 4.89 -4.67 -9.99
CA ALA A 19 5.77 -4.94 -8.86
C ALA A 19 6.23 -6.41 -8.89
N PRO A 20 7.48 -6.69 -8.53
CA PRO A 20 8.01 -8.05 -8.51
C PRO A 20 7.47 -8.84 -7.30
N GLN A 21 8.00 -10.04 -7.04
CA GLN A 21 7.61 -10.83 -5.87
C GLN A 21 7.86 -10.06 -4.55
N THR A 22 6.96 -10.22 -3.58
CA THR A 22 7.02 -9.49 -2.30
C THR A 22 8.29 -9.74 -1.50
N THR A 23 8.96 -10.87 -1.73
CA THR A 23 10.23 -11.24 -1.10
C THR A 23 11.38 -10.31 -1.46
N ILE A 24 11.28 -9.59 -2.58
CA ILE A 24 12.32 -8.64 -3.02
C ILE A 24 11.94 -7.18 -2.77
N TRP A 25 10.74 -6.90 -2.27
CA TRP A 25 10.31 -5.55 -1.94
C TRP A 25 11.13 -4.99 -0.79
N LYS A 26 11.66 -3.78 -0.99
CA LYS A 26 12.37 -3.04 0.04
C LYS A 26 11.55 -1.86 0.53
N LYS A 27 11.71 -1.57 1.82
CA LYS A 27 11.14 -0.40 2.47
C LYS A 27 11.85 0.85 1.98
N GLY A 28 11.19 1.61 1.11
CA GLY A 28 11.69 2.87 0.60
C GLY A 28 11.22 4.09 1.40
N ALA A 29 11.02 5.20 0.69
CA ALA A 29 10.59 6.46 1.30
C ALA A 29 9.22 6.33 2.00
N ARG A 30 9.08 7.02 3.13
CA ARG A 30 7.80 7.11 3.85
C ARG A 30 6.78 7.87 2.99
N VAL A 31 5.54 7.38 2.94
CA VAL A 31 4.49 8.01 2.13
C VAL A 31 3.99 9.30 2.77
N LYS A 32 3.68 9.27 4.07
CA LYS A 32 3.17 10.41 4.83
C LYS A 32 4.10 11.63 4.70
N GLY A 33 3.57 12.72 4.18
CA GLY A 33 4.28 14.00 4.00
C GLY A 33 5.18 14.05 2.76
N ASN A 34 5.31 12.96 2.01
CA ASN A 34 6.09 12.93 0.78
C ASN A 34 5.23 13.28 -0.44
N ASN A 35 5.19 14.58 -0.75
CA ASN A 35 4.42 15.13 -1.88
C ASN A 35 5.05 14.84 -3.27
N SER A 36 6.21 14.17 -3.33
CA SER A 36 6.87 13.80 -4.57
C SER A 36 6.43 12.44 -5.12
N ILE A 37 5.61 11.69 -4.38
CA ILE A 37 5.12 10.37 -4.79
C ILE A 37 4.08 10.54 -5.91
N ARG A 38 4.29 9.81 -7.01
CA ARG A 38 3.40 9.86 -8.16
C ARG A 38 2.19 8.93 -7.95
N PRO A 39 0.98 9.31 -8.39
CA PRO A 39 -0.15 8.39 -8.47
C PRO A 39 0.24 7.13 -9.28
N GLY A 40 -0.20 5.96 -8.84
CA GLY A 40 0.18 4.67 -9.41
C GLY A 40 1.41 4.01 -8.75
N THR A 41 2.08 4.69 -7.81
CA THR A 41 3.22 4.12 -7.08
C THR A 41 2.78 2.98 -6.17
N ALA A 42 3.52 1.87 -6.19
CA ALA A 42 3.31 0.76 -5.26
C ALA A 42 3.77 1.14 -3.84
N ILE A 43 2.89 0.96 -2.86
CA ILE A 43 3.18 1.22 -1.46
C ILE A 43 2.80 0.01 -0.60
N ALA A 44 3.50 -0.21 0.50
CA ALA A 44 3.19 -1.29 1.44
C ALA A 44 3.63 -0.98 2.86
N THR A 45 3.13 -1.79 3.79
CA THR A 45 3.61 -1.83 5.17
C THR A 45 4.76 -2.83 5.30
N PHE A 46 5.72 -2.49 6.16
CA PHE A 46 6.93 -3.27 6.38
C PHE A 46 7.13 -3.52 7.89
N ASP A 47 7.72 -4.67 8.23
CA ASP A 47 8.08 -5.03 9.61
C ASP A 47 9.32 -4.25 10.11
N SER A 48 9.71 -4.51 11.36
CA SER A 48 10.90 -3.89 11.98
C SER A 48 12.22 -4.28 11.29
N ARG A 49 12.22 -5.33 10.47
CA ARG A 49 13.36 -5.80 9.68
C ARG A 49 13.33 -5.27 8.25
N GLY A 50 12.35 -4.42 7.91
CA GLY A 50 12.17 -3.83 6.59
C GLY A 50 11.62 -4.78 5.53
N LYS A 51 11.02 -5.90 5.94
CA LYS A 51 10.36 -6.86 5.03
C LYS A 51 8.87 -6.57 4.92
N TYR A 52 8.29 -6.83 3.75
CA TYR A 52 6.85 -6.70 3.54
C TYR A 52 6.07 -7.46 4.62
N HIS A 53 5.15 -6.77 5.29
CA HIS A 53 4.30 -7.35 6.32
C HIS A 53 2.99 -6.56 6.45
N GLY A 54 1.85 -7.22 6.22
CA GLY A 54 0.53 -6.63 6.38
C GLY A 54 -0.17 -6.36 5.06
N HIS A 55 -0.06 -5.14 4.53
CA HIS A 55 -0.89 -4.66 3.43
C HIS A 55 -0.07 -3.95 2.33
N ALA A 56 -0.55 -4.07 1.10
CA ALA A 56 0.03 -3.43 -0.08
C ALA A 56 -1.07 -2.73 -0.86
N ALA A 57 -0.81 -1.52 -1.35
CA ALA A 57 -1.80 -0.75 -2.09
C ALA A 57 -1.12 0.08 -3.18
N ILE A 58 -1.94 0.68 -4.05
CA ILE A 58 -1.47 1.58 -5.10
C ILE A 58 -1.80 3.00 -4.65
N TYR A 59 -0.79 3.84 -4.54
CA TYR A 59 -0.95 5.23 -4.12
C TYR A 59 -1.73 6.04 -5.16
N ILE A 60 -2.70 6.84 -4.72
CA ILE A 60 -3.42 7.81 -5.55
C ILE A 60 -2.94 9.21 -5.21
N ASN A 61 -3.16 9.62 -3.96
CA ASN A 61 -2.73 10.90 -3.41
C ASN A 61 -2.74 10.81 -1.87
N GLN A 62 -2.37 11.89 -1.19
CA GLN A 62 -2.52 12.03 0.25
C GLN A 62 -3.04 13.41 0.61
N THR A 63 -3.71 13.49 1.76
CA THR A 63 -4.19 14.72 2.38
C THR A 63 -3.57 14.87 3.76
N ALA A 64 -3.86 15.95 4.49
CA ALA A 64 -3.47 16.04 5.90
C ALA A 64 -4.10 14.93 6.77
N ARG A 65 -5.18 14.29 6.29
CA ARG A 65 -5.96 13.29 7.04
C ARG A 65 -5.51 11.86 6.78
N GLY A 66 -4.95 11.55 5.62
CA GLY A 66 -4.59 10.18 5.26
C GLY A 66 -4.08 10.02 3.83
N ILE A 67 -3.92 8.76 3.42
CA ILE A 67 -3.51 8.35 2.07
C ILE A 67 -4.73 7.78 1.35
N ASN A 68 -5.01 8.27 0.15
CA ASN A 68 -5.96 7.66 -0.74
C ASN A 68 -5.26 6.61 -1.60
N VAL A 69 -5.78 5.38 -1.58
CA VAL A 69 -5.18 4.25 -2.26
C VAL A 69 -6.21 3.47 -3.07
N TYR A 70 -5.74 2.71 -4.05
CA TYR A 70 -6.46 1.55 -4.54
C TYR A 70 -5.96 0.31 -3.79
N ASP A 71 -6.88 -0.38 -3.14
CA ASP A 71 -6.61 -1.66 -2.48
C ASP A 71 -7.68 -2.71 -2.80
N GLN A 72 -7.33 -3.96 -2.51
CA GLN A 72 -8.18 -5.13 -2.69
C GLN A 72 -7.83 -6.13 -1.59
N TRP A 73 -8.78 -6.88 -1.08
CA TRP A 73 -8.51 -8.03 -0.21
C TRP A 73 -9.59 -9.09 -0.35
N LYS A 74 -9.40 -10.25 0.30
CA LYS A 74 -10.39 -11.32 0.27
C LYS A 74 -11.74 -10.82 0.80
N GLY A 75 -12.74 -10.77 -0.07
CA GLY A 75 -14.09 -10.28 0.24
C GLY A 75 -14.36 -8.82 -0.15
N GLN A 76 -13.34 -8.09 -0.61
CA GLN A 76 -13.48 -6.72 -1.06
C GLN A 76 -12.80 -6.55 -2.44
N PRO A 77 -13.57 -6.30 -3.51
CA PRO A 77 -13.00 -6.06 -4.83
C PRO A 77 -12.18 -4.76 -4.84
N LEU A 78 -11.37 -4.56 -5.90
CA LEU A 78 -10.58 -3.36 -6.08
C LEU A 78 -11.46 -2.11 -5.93
N GLN A 79 -11.12 -1.26 -4.96
CA GLN A 79 -11.84 -0.03 -4.67
C GLN A 79 -10.87 1.06 -4.22
N THR A 80 -11.36 2.29 -4.18
CA THR A 80 -10.65 3.38 -3.51
C THR A 80 -10.92 3.36 -2.02
N ARG A 81 -9.88 3.61 -1.23
CA ARG A 81 -9.97 3.69 0.22
C ARG A 81 -9.07 4.79 0.76
N GLU A 82 -9.59 5.55 1.72
CA GLU A 82 -8.78 6.47 2.53
C GLU A 82 -8.23 5.72 3.75
N LEU A 83 -6.91 5.68 3.85
CA LEU A 83 -6.18 5.17 5.01
C LEU A 83 -5.76 6.35 5.87
N GLU A 84 -6.49 6.58 6.95
CA GLU A 84 -6.26 7.71 7.85
C GLU A 84 -4.89 7.62 8.54
N PHE A 85 -4.24 8.77 8.72
CA PHE A 85 -3.05 8.93 9.55
C PHE A 85 -3.44 8.90 11.01
N ARG A 86 -3.52 7.71 11.59
CA ARG A 86 -3.97 7.53 12.98
C ARG A 86 -2.80 7.55 13.95
N GLY A 87 -1.66 6.98 13.58
CA GLY A 87 -0.51 6.84 14.49
C GLY A 87 -0.72 5.82 15.61
N TRP A 88 -1.86 5.10 15.61
CA TRP A 88 -2.23 4.04 16.56
C TRP A 88 -3.28 3.11 15.94
N GLY A 89 -3.14 1.79 16.13
CA GLY A 89 -4.07 0.76 15.64
C GLY A 89 -3.42 -0.34 14.79
N TYR A 90 -4.23 -1.12 14.07
CA TYR A 90 -3.74 -2.16 13.14
C TYR A 90 -2.99 -1.51 11.97
N VAL A 91 -1.72 -1.91 11.78
CA VAL A 91 -0.80 -1.40 10.75
C VAL A 91 -1.38 -1.33 9.33
N SER A 92 -2.29 -2.25 8.98
CA SER A 92 -2.91 -2.30 7.65
C SER A 92 -3.90 -1.16 7.37
N ASN A 93 -4.41 -0.50 8.41
CA ASN A 93 -5.38 0.59 8.30
C ASN A 93 -4.81 1.95 8.69
N ASP A 94 -3.52 2.00 9.04
CA ASP A 94 -2.85 3.21 9.47
C ASP A 94 -1.97 3.73 8.34
N GLY A 95 -2.36 4.86 7.76
CA GLY A 95 -1.60 5.52 6.71
C GLY A 95 -0.17 5.88 7.14
N ASP A 96 0.10 5.98 8.44
CA ASP A 96 1.44 6.29 8.97
C ASP A 96 2.48 5.18 8.69
N GLN A 97 2.02 3.96 8.42
CA GLN A 97 2.85 2.76 8.29
C GLN A 97 3.16 2.39 6.84
N PHE A 98 2.74 3.19 5.87
CA PHE A 98 2.98 2.94 4.45
C PHE A 98 4.29 3.58 3.97
N TYR A 99 5.03 2.79 3.20
CA TYR A 99 6.28 3.16 2.55
C TYR A 99 6.20 2.78 1.07
N VAL A 100 6.93 3.51 0.23
CA VAL A 100 7.12 3.16 -1.18
C VAL A 100 7.87 1.83 -1.27
N ILE A 101 7.43 0.98 -2.20
CA ILE A 101 8.13 -0.27 -2.54
C ILE A 101 9.27 0.07 -3.53
N GLU A 102 10.49 -0.34 -3.17
CA GLU A 102 11.69 -0.26 -4.01
C GLU A 102 12.23 -1.65 -4.38
#